data_AF-A0A842RC62-F1
#
_entry.id   AF-A0A842RC62-F1
#
_cell.length_a   1.000
_cell.length_b   1.000
_cell.length_c   1.000
_cell.angle_alpha   90.00
_cell.angle_beta   90.00
_cell.angle_gamma   90.00
#
_symmetry.space_group_name_H-M   'P 1'
#
loop_
_entity.id
_entity.type
_entity.pdbx_description
1 polymer ?
#
loop_
_entity_poly.entity_id
_entity_poly.type
_entity_poly.pdbx_seq_one_letter_code
_entity_poly.pdbx_strand_id
1 'polypeptide(L)'
;MLAKRIIPCLDVKDGKVVKGTQFKNLTIEGDPSVLAFQYEEQEADELVFLDITASYEKRKTMLQTVSKTADTISIPFTVGGGIKSIKDIQAVLLAGADKVSINSAAVRNPELIKRGAEIFGSQCIVIAIDAKRVYVNGEGAEQANEKTQRTIIQTPEGRCWWEVYLEGGRVPTGIDAIQWAKKGKELGAGELLPTSMDSDGMKNGYDIPLVQNLGEVTNLPIIASGGAGNCQHIYDVLTKGEADAALAASIFHRGKYTVREVKQQLKQKGVPIRLL
;
A
#
# COMPACT_ATOMS: atom_id res chain seq x y z
N MET A 1 -7.81 20.29 -8.79
CA MET A 1 -6.92 19.17 -8.43
C MET A 1 -7.28 18.74 -7.02
N LEU A 2 -7.49 17.44 -6.77
CA LEU A 2 -7.75 16.94 -5.41
C LEU A 2 -6.47 17.03 -4.56
N ALA A 3 -6.62 17.09 -3.24
CA ALA A 3 -5.48 17.09 -2.34
C ALA A 3 -4.78 15.72 -2.35
N LYS A 4 -3.45 15.73 -2.29
CA LYS A 4 -2.62 14.54 -2.07
C LYS A 4 -2.69 14.13 -0.59
N ARG A 5 -2.69 12.83 -0.31
CA ARG A 5 -2.84 12.28 1.04
C ARG A 5 -1.52 11.78 1.62
N ILE A 6 -1.33 11.99 2.93
CA ILE A 6 -0.23 11.41 3.70
C ILE A 6 -0.78 10.34 4.63
N ILE A 7 -0.28 9.12 4.47
CA ILE A 7 -0.85 7.92 5.09
C ILE A 7 0.19 7.22 5.98
N PRO A 8 0.10 7.36 7.31
CA PRO A 8 0.86 6.52 8.22
C PRO A 8 0.43 5.05 8.12
N CYS A 9 1.42 4.16 8.05
CA CYS A 9 1.20 2.72 8.05
C CYS A 9 1.63 2.08 9.37
N LEU A 10 0.77 1.24 9.93
CA LEU A 10 0.97 0.53 11.18
C LEU A 10 0.99 -0.98 10.90
N ASP A 11 2.16 -1.59 10.99
CA ASP A 11 2.28 -3.04 10.92
C ASP A 11 1.82 -3.61 12.28
N VAL A 12 0.78 -4.43 12.29
CA VAL A 12 0.19 -4.97 13.52
C VAL A 12 0.52 -6.45 13.64
N LYS A 13 1.05 -6.85 14.79
CA LYS A 13 1.29 -8.25 15.15
C LYS A 13 0.77 -8.50 16.56
N ASP A 14 -0.07 -9.52 16.70
CA ASP A 14 -0.63 -9.93 18.00
C ASP A 14 -1.29 -8.75 18.76
N GLY A 15 -1.98 -7.87 18.01
CA GLY A 15 -2.69 -6.70 18.56
C GLY A 15 -1.80 -5.52 18.96
N LYS A 16 -0.51 -5.56 18.61
CA LYS A 16 0.44 -4.47 18.87
C LYS A 16 1.06 -3.98 17.58
N VAL A 17 1.34 -2.68 17.51
CA VAL A 17 2.12 -2.11 16.41
C VAL A 17 3.56 -2.53 16.59
N VAL A 18 4.14 -3.04 15.52
CA VAL A 18 5.53 -3.48 15.49
C VAL A 18 6.29 -2.80 14.37
N LYS A 19 7.61 -2.67 14.53
CA LYS A 19 8.48 -2.20 13.45
C LYS A 19 9.76 -3.00 13.37
N GLY A 20 10.18 -3.28 12.16
CA GLY A 20 11.48 -3.88 11.85
C GLY A 20 11.96 -3.43 10.48
N THR A 21 13.04 -4.05 10.02
CA THR A 21 13.56 -3.86 8.65
C THR A 21 13.20 -5.09 7.84
N GLN A 22 12.42 -4.93 6.77
CA GLN A 22 11.96 -6.04 5.92
C GLN A 22 11.35 -7.20 6.74
N PHE A 23 10.50 -6.88 7.71
CA PHE A 23 9.87 -7.82 8.65
C PHE A 23 10.82 -8.62 9.55
N LYS A 24 12.10 -8.24 9.64
CA LYS A 24 13.10 -8.81 10.56
C LYS A 24 13.33 -7.87 11.75
N ASN A 25 13.74 -8.45 12.89
CA ASN A 25 14.06 -7.73 14.14
C ASN A 25 12.93 -6.80 14.62
N LEU A 26 11.72 -7.35 14.77
CA LEU A 26 10.54 -6.59 15.13
C LEU A 26 10.60 -6.09 16.60
N THR A 27 10.46 -4.78 16.79
CA THR A 27 10.25 -4.10 18.08
C THR A 27 8.79 -3.71 18.22
N ILE A 28 8.27 -3.66 19.46
CA ILE A 28 6.93 -3.16 19.74
C ILE A 28 6.98 -1.64 19.82
N GLU A 29 6.14 -0.96 19.04
CA GLU A 29 6.02 0.50 19.02
C GLU A 29 4.86 0.97 19.91
N GLY A 30 3.80 0.19 20.06
CA GLY A 30 2.70 0.57 20.94
C GLY A 30 1.35 -0.08 20.64
N ASP A 31 0.31 0.51 21.21
CA ASP A 31 -1.08 0.14 20.96
C ASP A 31 -1.59 0.79 19.66
N PRO A 32 -2.22 0.03 18.74
CA PRO A 32 -2.65 0.56 17.45
C PRO A 32 -3.62 1.74 17.54
N SER A 33 -4.58 1.72 18.47
CA SER A 33 -5.59 2.80 18.54
C SER A 33 -5.00 4.08 19.12
N VAL A 34 -4.05 3.97 20.06
CA VAL A 34 -3.32 5.12 20.62
C VAL A 34 -2.46 5.78 19.54
N LEU A 35 -1.71 4.99 18.75
CA LEU A 35 -0.91 5.53 17.65
C LEU A 35 -1.78 6.12 16.54
N ALA A 36 -2.94 5.52 16.26
CA ALA A 36 -3.92 6.05 15.31
C ALA A 36 -4.38 7.46 15.71
N PHE A 37 -4.77 7.64 16.97
CA PHE A 37 -5.16 8.94 17.52
C PHE A 37 -4.03 9.97 17.40
N GLN A 38 -2.80 9.58 17.76
CA GLN A 38 -1.64 10.47 17.64
C GLN A 38 -1.38 10.89 16.20
N TYR A 39 -1.60 10.02 15.22
CA TYR A 39 -1.46 10.38 13.81
C TYR A 39 -2.57 11.28 13.31
N GLU A 40 -3.81 11.09 13.77
CA GLU A 40 -4.91 12.02 13.48
C GLU A 40 -4.63 13.41 14.05
N GLU A 41 -4.15 13.52 15.29
CA GLU A 41 -3.72 14.79 15.90
C GLU A 41 -2.58 15.47 15.14
N GLN A 42 -1.76 14.67 14.43
CA GLN A 42 -0.74 15.17 13.50
C GLN A 42 -1.28 15.45 12.09
N GLU A 43 -2.60 15.46 11.91
CA GLU A 43 -3.30 15.70 10.66
C GLU A 43 -3.06 14.63 9.58
N ALA A 44 -2.88 13.36 9.94
CA ALA A 44 -2.94 12.26 8.97
C ALA A 44 -4.23 12.32 8.15
N ASP A 45 -4.14 12.01 6.85
CA ASP A 45 -5.30 12.04 5.95
C ASP A 45 -6.06 10.72 5.95
N GLU A 46 -5.35 9.63 6.23
CA GLU A 46 -5.85 8.27 6.31
C GLU A 46 -4.82 7.42 7.10
N LEU A 47 -5.22 6.26 7.61
CA LEU A 47 -4.29 5.24 8.14
C LEU A 47 -4.37 3.91 7.37
N VAL A 48 -3.28 3.16 7.39
CA VAL A 48 -3.25 1.77 6.89
C VAL A 48 -2.75 0.85 7.99
N PHE A 49 -3.54 -0.17 8.34
CA PHE A 49 -3.14 -1.25 9.24
C PHE A 49 -2.83 -2.51 8.44
N LEU A 50 -1.63 -3.07 8.61
CA LEU A 50 -1.24 -4.33 7.98
C LEU A 50 -1.05 -5.41 9.05
N ASP A 51 -1.99 -6.34 9.15
CA ASP A 51 -1.93 -7.46 10.09
C ASP A 51 -1.01 -8.58 9.59
N ILE A 52 0.18 -8.64 10.20
CA ILE A 52 1.23 -9.62 9.91
C ILE A 52 1.21 -10.82 10.88
N THR A 53 0.18 -10.95 11.71
CA THR A 53 0.01 -12.08 12.63
C THR A 53 -0.08 -13.40 11.86
N ALA A 54 0.61 -14.45 12.32
CA ALA A 54 0.69 -15.75 11.66
C ALA A 54 -0.24 -16.82 12.27
N SER A 55 -0.83 -16.57 13.45
CA SER A 55 -1.56 -17.56 14.25
C SER A 55 -3.04 -17.72 13.86
N TYR A 56 -3.70 -18.78 14.37
CA TYR A 56 -5.12 -19.05 14.15
C TYR A 56 -6.05 -18.03 14.85
N GLU A 57 -5.62 -17.43 15.97
CA GLU A 57 -6.38 -16.41 16.70
C GLU A 57 -6.43 -15.03 16.01
N LYS A 58 -5.72 -14.91 14.88
CA LYS A 58 -5.53 -13.69 14.08
C LYS A 58 -6.79 -12.85 13.89
N ARG A 59 -7.93 -13.49 13.59
CA ARG A 59 -9.14 -12.78 13.20
C ARG A 59 -9.78 -11.98 14.32
N LYS A 60 -9.82 -12.54 15.55
CA LYS A 60 -10.48 -11.87 16.67
C LYS A 60 -9.69 -10.65 17.11
N THR A 61 -8.37 -10.81 17.23
CA THR A 61 -7.44 -9.74 17.61
C THR A 61 -7.44 -8.60 16.60
N MET A 62 -7.46 -8.92 15.30
CA MET A 62 -7.59 -7.92 14.25
C MET A 62 -8.90 -7.13 14.39
N LEU A 63 -10.05 -7.81 14.47
CA LEU A 63 -11.36 -7.13 14.56
C LEU A 63 -11.50 -6.26 15.82
N GLN A 64 -10.95 -6.71 16.96
CA GLN A 64 -10.90 -5.88 18.18
C GLN A 64 -10.05 -4.63 17.99
N THR A 65 -8.92 -4.77 17.30
CA THR A 65 -8.05 -3.64 16.96
C THR A 65 -8.79 -2.65 16.04
N VAL A 66 -9.48 -3.14 15.02
CA VAL A 66 -10.30 -2.31 14.10
C VAL A 66 -11.38 -1.55 14.86
N SER A 67 -12.19 -2.25 15.66
CA SER A 67 -13.27 -1.64 16.44
C SER A 67 -12.75 -0.58 17.41
N LYS A 68 -11.69 -0.87 18.15
CA LYS A 68 -11.09 0.09 19.09
C LYS A 68 -10.54 1.32 18.37
N THR A 69 -9.93 1.14 17.19
CA THR A 69 -9.45 2.27 16.38
C THR A 69 -10.62 3.12 15.89
N ALA A 70 -11.68 2.51 15.36
CA ALA A 70 -12.87 3.22 14.88
C ALA A 70 -13.54 4.07 15.96
N ASP A 71 -13.52 3.61 17.22
CA ASP A 71 -14.03 4.38 18.37
C ASP A 71 -13.13 5.56 18.77
N THR A 72 -11.91 5.64 18.22
CA THR A 72 -10.88 6.60 18.64
C THR A 72 -10.62 7.70 17.62
N ILE A 73 -10.81 7.44 16.32
CA ILE A 73 -10.46 8.39 15.24
C ILE A 73 -11.63 8.71 14.32
N SER A 74 -11.55 9.85 13.63
CA SER A 74 -12.55 10.32 12.65
C SER A 74 -12.04 10.37 11.20
N ILE A 75 -10.75 10.11 10.98
CA ILE A 75 -10.19 9.95 9.63
C ILE A 75 -10.37 8.52 9.09
N PRO A 76 -10.42 8.33 7.76
CA PRO A 76 -10.60 7.00 7.19
C PRO A 76 -9.41 6.09 7.47
N PHE A 77 -9.64 4.78 7.50
CA PHE A 77 -8.54 3.82 7.57
C PHE A 77 -8.80 2.52 6.80
N THR A 78 -7.71 1.99 6.25
CA THR A 78 -7.66 0.74 5.50
C THR A 78 -7.08 -0.38 6.37
N VAL A 79 -7.66 -1.57 6.28
CA VAL A 79 -7.14 -2.77 6.96
C VAL A 79 -6.74 -3.83 5.94
N GLY A 80 -5.50 -4.28 5.99
CA GLY A 80 -4.96 -5.37 5.18
C GLY A 80 -4.37 -6.49 6.05
N GLY A 81 -4.16 -7.65 5.42
CA GLY A 81 -3.54 -8.81 6.07
C GLY A 81 -4.52 -9.91 6.45
N GLY A 82 -4.46 -11.03 5.72
CA GLY A 82 -5.26 -12.23 6.04
C GLY A 82 -6.73 -12.20 5.60
N ILE A 83 -7.15 -11.18 4.84
CA ILE A 83 -8.48 -11.09 4.22
C ILE A 83 -8.53 -12.00 2.99
N LYS A 84 -9.34 -13.07 3.05
CA LYS A 84 -9.38 -14.15 2.05
C LYS A 84 -10.77 -14.41 1.47
N SER A 85 -11.82 -13.77 1.98
CA SER A 85 -13.20 -14.05 1.57
C SER A 85 -14.11 -12.84 1.71
N ILE A 86 -15.29 -12.88 1.09
CA ILE A 86 -16.33 -11.85 1.25
C ILE A 86 -16.77 -11.69 2.71
N LYS A 87 -16.82 -12.79 3.48
CA LYS A 87 -17.13 -12.73 4.92
C LYS A 87 -16.04 -11.99 5.70
N ASP A 88 -14.79 -12.08 5.26
CA ASP A 88 -13.66 -11.38 5.88
C ASP A 88 -13.77 -9.88 5.63
N ILE A 89 -14.05 -9.50 4.37
CA ILE A 89 -14.27 -8.10 3.99
C ILE A 89 -15.42 -7.52 4.80
N GLN A 90 -16.57 -8.20 4.81
CA GLN A 90 -17.74 -7.77 5.58
C GLN A 90 -17.42 -7.58 7.06
N ALA A 91 -16.73 -8.53 7.68
CA ALA A 91 -16.41 -8.46 9.11
C ALA A 91 -15.50 -7.26 9.43
N VAL A 92 -14.51 -6.97 8.58
CA VAL A 92 -13.59 -5.85 8.77
C VAL A 92 -14.30 -4.51 8.59
N LEU A 93 -15.14 -4.37 7.56
CA LEU A 93 -15.91 -3.16 7.32
C LEU A 93 -16.94 -2.91 8.44
N LEU A 94 -17.66 -3.95 8.88
CA LEU A 94 -18.61 -3.85 10.00
C LEU A 94 -17.94 -3.54 11.34
N ALA A 95 -16.66 -3.88 11.51
CA ALA A 95 -15.90 -3.52 12.68
C ALA A 95 -15.46 -2.03 12.68
N GLY A 96 -15.62 -1.32 11.56
CA GLY A 96 -15.40 0.13 11.48
C GLY A 96 -14.29 0.59 10.52
N ALA A 97 -13.63 -0.33 9.79
CA ALA A 97 -12.73 0.08 8.72
C ALA A 97 -13.51 0.60 7.50
N ASP A 98 -13.01 1.62 6.83
CA ASP A 98 -13.62 2.15 5.60
C ASP A 98 -13.29 1.30 4.38
N LYS A 99 -12.10 0.70 4.39
CA LYS A 99 -11.52 0.00 3.25
C LYS A 99 -10.78 -1.27 3.67
N VAL A 100 -10.73 -2.23 2.75
CA VAL A 100 -9.91 -3.43 2.88
C VAL A 100 -8.81 -3.45 1.84
N SER A 101 -7.63 -3.94 2.25
CA SER A 101 -6.51 -4.18 1.36
C SER A 101 -6.29 -5.68 1.15
N ILE A 102 -6.35 -6.12 -0.11
CA ILE A 102 -6.17 -7.52 -0.52
C ILE A 102 -5.02 -7.66 -1.52
N ASN A 103 -4.09 -8.59 -1.24
CA ASN A 103 -3.02 -8.99 -2.17
C ASN A 103 -3.17 -10.47 -2.54
N SER A 104 -2.60 -11.39 -1.75
CA SER A 104 -2.44 -12.79 -2.16
C SER A 104 -3.74 -13.53 -2.40
N ALA A 105 -4.82 -13.18 -1.69
CA ALA A 105 -6.13 -13.76 -1.93
C ALA A 105 -6.73 -13.30 -3.27
N ALA A 106 -6.50 -12.03 -3.63
CA ALA A 106 -6.96 -11.47 -4.89
C ALA A 106 -6.23 -12.09 -6.08
N VAL A 107 -4.90 -12.27 -5.99
CA VAL A 107 -4.13 -12.92 -7.06
C VAL A 107 -4.56 -14.39 -7.26
N ARG A 108 -4.81 -15.12 -6.16
CA ARG A 108 -5.25 -16.53 -6.22
C ARG A 108 -6.69 -16.69 -6.68
N ASN A 109 -7.54 -15.71 -6.36
CA ASN A 109 -8.95 -15.71 -6.72
C ASN A 109 -9.40 -14.28 -7.07
N PRO A 110 -9.20 -13.83 -8.31
CA PRO A 110 -9.53 -12.46 -8.73
C PRO A 110 -11.02 -12.10 -8.58
N GLU A 111 -11.90 -13.10 -8.59
CA GLU A 111 -13.34 -12.91 -8.38
C GLU A 111 -13.67 -12.30 -6.99
N LEU A 112 -12.75 -12.41 -6.02
CA LEU A 112 -12.88 -11.73 -4.73
C LEU A 112 -12.94 -10.20 -4.88
N ILE A 113 -12.19 -9.62 -5.83
CA ILE A 113 -12.21 -8.18 -6.11
C ILE A 113 -13.59 -7.79 -6.63
N LYS A 114 -14.07 -8.50 -7.67
CA LYS A 114 -15.35 -8.24 -8.32
C LYS A 114 -16.51 -8.33 -7.36
N ARG A 115 -16.63 -9.46 -6.66
CA ARG A 115 -17.70 -9.65 -5.68
C ARG A 115 -17.60 -8.67 -4.51
N GLY A 116 -16.38 -8.31 -4.09
CA GLY A 116 -16.18 -7.29 -3.07
C GLY A 116 -16.70 -5.93 -3.51
N ALA A 117 -16.34 -5.50 -4.72
CA ALA A 117 -16.77 -4.24 -5.30
C ALA A 117 -18.29 -4.20 -5.55
N GLU A 118 -18.89 -5.30 -6.02
CA GLU A 118 -20.35 -5.40 -6.25
C GLU A 118 -21.17 -5.28 -4.95
N ILE A 119 -20.66 -5.81 -3.83
CA ILE A 119 -21.38 -5.84 -2.55
C ILE A 119 -21.13 -4.57 -1.72
N PHE A 120 -19.89 -4.09 -1.65
CA PHE A 120 -19.46 -3.01 -0.74
C PHE A 120 -19.15 -1.70 -1.46
N GLY A 121 -19.05 -1.73 -2.79
CA GLY A 121 -18.59 -0.61 -3.63
C GLY A 121 -17.09 -0.62 -3.85
N SER A 122 -16.66 -0.17 -5.03
CA SER A 122 -15.25 -0.12 -5.43
C SER A 122 -14.37 0.64 -4.44
N GLN A 123 -14.88 1.73 -3.86
CA GLN A 123 -14.17 2.56 -2.89
C GLN A 123 -13.71 1.81 -1.65
N CYS A 124 -14.35 0.68 -1.31
CA CYS A 124 -13.96 -0.16 -0.18
C CYS A 124 -12.84 -1.16 -0.53
N ILE A 125 -12.48 -1.34 -1.81
CA ILE A 125 -11.57 -2.38 -2.29
C ILE A 125 -10.25 -1.77 -2.76
N VAL A 126 -9.22 -1.95 -1.93
CA VAL A 126 -7.83 -1.62 -2.25
C VAL A 126 -7.09 -2.89 -2.67
N ILE A 127 -6.43 -2.88 -3.84
CA ILE A 127 -5.54 -3.97 -4.23
C ILE A 127 -4.11 -3.61 -3.83
N ALA A 128 -3.54 -4.38 -2.91
CA ALA A 128 -2.12 -4.31 -2.61
C ALA A 128 -1.32 -5.12 -3.64
N ILE A 129 -0.25 -4.52 -4.18
CA ILE A 129 0.62 -5.12 -5.18
C ILE A 129 2.06 -5.06 -4.67
N ASP A 130 2.55 -6.16 -4.12
CA ASP A 130 3.96 -6.30 -3.79
C ASP A 130 4.71 -6.63 -5.08
N ALA A 131 5.54 -5.69 -5.55
CA ALA A 131 6.13 -5.75 -6.88
C ALA A 131 7.66 -5.71 -6.80
N LYS A 132 8.35 -6.55 -7.58
CA LYS A 132 9.81 -6.59 -7.66
C LYS A 132 10.29 -6.51 -9.11
N ARG A 133 11.34 -5.72 -9.36
CA ARG A 133 11.92 -5.55 -10.69
C ARG A 133 12.60 -6.83 -11.18
N VAL A 134 12.34 -7.15 -12.44
CA VAL A 134 13.01 -8.20 -13.21
C VAL A 134 13.59 -7.56 -14.46
N TYR A 135 14.91 -7.44 -14.51
CA TYR A 135 15.63 -6.83 -15.62
C TYR A 135 15.66 -7.73 -16.87
N VAL A 136 15.61 -7.09 -18.03
CA VAL A 136 15.55 -7.74 -19.34
C VAL A 136 16.81 -7.40 -20.13
N ASN A 137 17.69 -8.38 -20.31
CA ASN A 137 18.99 -8.23 -20.98
C ASN A 137 19.06 -9.10 -22.25
N GLY A 138 19.51 -8.52 -23.37
CA GLY A 138 19.81 -9.23 -24.63
C GLY A 138 18.61 -9.55 -25.55
N GLU A 139 18.91 -9.92 -26.80
CA GLU A 139 17.92 -10.23 -27.86
C GLU A 139 17.02 -11.43 -27.54
N GLY A 140 17.53 -12.44 -26.83
CA GLY A 140 16.74 -13.61 -26.43
C GLY A 140 15.62 -13.31 -25.43
N ALA A 141 15.70 -12.18 -24.72
CA ALA A 141 14.69 -11.76 -23.77
C ALA A 141 13.47 -11.11 -24.46
N GLU A 142 13.65 -10.54 -25.65
CA GLU A 142 12.55 -10.01 -26.46
C GLU A 142 11.69 -11.14 -27.04
N GLN A 143 12.33 -12.21 -27.52
CA GLN A 143 11.66 -13.43 -27.98
C GLN A 143 10.92 -14.17 -26.86
N ALA A 144 11.49 -14.21 -25.65
CA ALA A 144 10.80 -14.73 -24.46
C ALA A 144 9.61 -13.84 -24.05
N ASN A 145 9.70 -12.53 -24.31
CA ASN A 145 8.62 -11.59 -24.05
C ASN A 145 7.47 -11.70 -25.06
N GLU A 146 7.72 -12.01 -26.34
CA GLU A 146 6.64 -12.27 -27.31
C GLU A 146 5.68 -13.36 -26.83
N LYS A 147 6.20 -14.37 -26.14
CA LYS A 147 5.40 -15.46 -25.57
C LYS A 147 4.68 -15.09 -24.27
N THR A 148 5.27 -14.24 -23.45
CA THR A 148 4.76 -13.92 -22.10
C THR A 148 4.01 -12.59 -22.05
N GLN A 149 4.11 -11.78 -23.11
CA GLN A 149 3.50 -10.48 -23.32
C GLN A 149 3.70 -9.48 -22.17
N ARG A 150 4.80 -9.56 -21.41
CA ARG A 150 5.03 -8.68 -20.26
C ARG A 150 5.25 -7.24 -20.71
N THR A 151 4.85 -6.32 -19.85
CA THR A 151 4.98 -4.87 -20.01
C THR A 151 6.40 -4.46 -19.64
N ILE A 152 7.29 -4.51 -20.63
CA ILE A 152 8.69 -4.08 -20.44
C ILE A 152 8.76 -2.56 -20.53
N ILE A 153 9.35 -1.95 -19.51
CA ILE A 153 9.46 -0.50 -19.36
C ILE A 153 10.94 -0.12 -19.28
N GLN A 154 11.31 0.91 -20.02
CA GLN A 154 12.63 1.53 -19.91
C GLN A 154 12.64 2.43 -18.67
N THR A 155 13.51 2.12 -17.71
CA THR A 155 13.75 2.93 -16.51
C THR A 155 15.17 3.50 -16.52
N PRO A 156 15.51 4.47 -15.65
CA PRO A 156 16.89 4.94 -15.49
C PRO A 156 17.88 3.82 -15.15
N GLU A 157 17.44 2.77 -14.46
CA GLU A 157 18.28 1.63 -14.06
C GLU A 157 18.37 0.54 -15.14
N GLY A 158 17.56 0.62 -16.19
CA GLY A 158 17.53 -0.33 -17.30
C GLY A 158 16.11 -0.76 -17.72
N ARG A 159 16.03 -1.67 -18.69
CA ARG A 159 14.76 -2.27 -19.11
C ARG A 159 14.33 -3.33 -18.11
N CYS A 160 13.14 -3.19 -17.55
CA CYS A 160 12.59 -4.18 -16.61
C CYS A 160 11.07 -4.30 -16.75
N TRP A 161 10.52 -5.32 -16.12
CA TRP A 161 9.11 -5.42 -15.76
C TRP A 161 9.03 -5.69 -14.25
N TRP A 162 7.84 -5.58 -13.66
CA TRP A 162 7.65 -5.85 -12.24
C TRP A 162 6.84 -7.13 -12.06
N GLU A 163 7.42 -8.08 -11.35
CA GLU A 163 6.76 -9.32 -10.97
C GLU A 163 5.99 -9.14 -9.66
N VAL A 164 4.75 -9.65 -9.63
CA VAL A 164 3.93 -9.67 -8.42
C VAL A 164 4.40 -10.79 -7.48
N TYR A 165 4.51 -10.48 -6.19
CA TYR A 165 4.85 -11.42 -5.14
C TYR A 165 3.73 -11.61 -4.12
N LEU A 166 3.64 -12.82 -3.57
CA LEU A 166 2.68 -13.19 -2.54
C LEU A 166 3.35 -13.50 -1.21
N GLU A 167 2.51 -13.64 -0.17
CA GLU A 167 2.90 -14.08 1.16
C GLU A 167 3.98 -13.21 1.80
N GLY A 168 3.87 -11.89 1.62
CA GLY A 168 4.85 -10.92 2.13
C GLY A 168 6.18 -10.99 1.38
N GLY A 169 6.13 -11.09 0.05
CA GLY A 169 7.33 -11.06 -0.79
C GLY A 169 8.07 -12.39 -0.95
N ARG A 170 7.51 -13.52 -0.51
CA ARG A 170 8.21 -14.83 -0.52
C ARG A 170 7.94 -15.67 -1.76
N VAL A 171 6.77 -15.51 -2.37
CA VAL A 171 6.34 -16.37 -3.47
C VAL A 171 6.24 -15.54 -4.75
N PRO A 172 7.18 -15.70 -5.71
CA PRO A 172 7.05 -15.13 -7.05
C PRO A 172 5.87 -15.77 -7.78
N THR A 173 5.19 -15.01 -8.65
CA THR A 173 3.98 -15.46 -9.36
C THR A 173 4.16 -15.61 -10.86
N GLY A 174 5.20 -15.02 -11.43
CA GLY A 174 5.36 -14.79 -12.86
C GLY A 174 4.39 -13.77 -13.45
N ILE A 175 3.51 -13.16 -12.64
CA ILE A 175 2.48 -12.20 -13.08
C ILE A 175 3.10 -10.81 -13.16
N ASP A 176 2.84 -10.13 -14.27
CA ASP A 176 3.18 -8.72 -14.49
C ASP A 176 2.27 -7.79 -13.66
N ALA A 177 2.88 -6.97 -12.81
CA ALA A 177 2.18 -6.02 -11.94
C ALA A 177 1.32 -5.01 -12.70
N ILE A 178 1.76 -4.55 -13.88
CA ILE A 178 1.01 -3.57 -14.70
C ILE A 178 -0.24 -4.21 -15.28
N GLN A 179 -0.13 -5.45 -15.78
CA GLN A 179 -1.28 -6.20 -16.26
C GLN A 179 -2.23 -6.58 -15.12
N TRP A 180 -1.69 -6.98 -13.98
CA TRP A 180 -2.48 -7.31 -12.80
C TRP A 180 -3.29 -6.11 -12.32
N ALA A 181 -2.70 -4.91 -12.32
CA ALA A 181 -3.39 -3.68 -11.96
C ALA A 181 -4.54 -3.34 -12.94
N LYS A 182 -4.32 -3.49 -14.25
CA LYS A 182 -5.40 -3.36 -15.26
C LYS A 182 -6.53 -4.33 -14.97
N LYS A 183 -6.19 -5.60 -14.68
CA LYS A 183 -7.19 -6.62 -14.35
C LYS A 183 -7.96 -6.27 -13.08
N GLY A 184 -7.26 -5.80 -12.05
CA GLY A 184 -7.85 -5.34 -10.80
C GLY A 184 -8.87 -4.21 -11.00
N LYS A 185 -8.55 -3.23 -11.85
CA LYS A 185 -9.47 -2.16 -12.27
C LYS A 185 -10.71 -2.72 -12.96
N GLU A 186 -10.55 -3.61 -13.94
CA GLU A 186 -11.68 -4.24 -14.65
C GLU A 186 -12.61 -5.00 -13.70
N LEU A 187 -12.04 -5.58 -12.64
CA LEU A 187 -12.78 -6.28 -11.60
C LEU A 187 -13.37 -5.32 -10.56
N GLY A 188 -13.20 -4.00 -10.68
CA GLY A 188 -13.86 -3.01 -9.82
C GLY A 188 -13.08 -2.59 -8.59
N ALA A 189 -11.76 -2.77 -8.53
CA ALA A 189 -10.94 -2.14 -7.50
C ALA A 189 -11.07 -0.61 -7.55
N GLY A 190 -11.18 0.03 -6.38
CA GLY A 190 -11.28 1.49 -6.28
C GLY A 190 -9.94 2.19 -6.09
N GLU A 191 -8.90 1.47 -5.68
CA GLU A 191 -7.59 2.05 -5.36
C GLU A 191 -6.49 0.98 -5.40
N LEU A 192 -5.26 1.39 -5.72
CA LEU A 192 -4.09 0.53 -5.72
C LEU A 192 -3.11 0.93 -4.62
N LEU A 193 -2.51 -0.05 -3.96
CA LEU A 193 -1.42 0.11 -3.00
C LEU A 193 -0.20 -0.67 -3.50
N PRO A 194 0.57 -0.14 -4.47
CA PRO A 194 1.82 -0.76 -4.88
C PRO A 194 2.92 -0.55 -3.82
N THR A 195 3.56 -1.65 -3.44
CA THR A 195 4.77 -1.64 -2.61
C THR A 195 5.93 -2.15 -3.46
N SER A 196 6.93 -1.29 -3.71
CA SER A 196 8.17 -1.74 -4.35
C SER A 196 9.04 -2.49 -3.35
N MET A 197 9.25 -3.78 -3.62
CA MET A 197 10.08 -4.64 -2.78
C MET A 197 11.57 -4.28 -2.85
N ASP A 198 12.01 -3.64 -3.94
CA ASP A 198 13.39 -3.19 -4.11
C ASP A 198 13.69 -1.94 -3.27
N SER A 199 12.68 -1.11 -3.02
CA SER A 199 12.79 0.11 -2.20
C SER A 199 12.38 -0.09 -0.74
N ASP A 200 11.55 -1.09 -0.43
CA ASP A 200 10.99 -1.23 0.91
C ASP A 200 12.05 -1.44 1.99
N GLY A 201 11.97 -0.64 3.05
CA GLY A 201 12.96 -0.58 4.12
C GLY A 201 14.29 0.11 3.78
N MET A 202 14.56 0.44 2.51
CA MET A 202 15.87 0.97 2.06
C MET A 202 16.05 2.47 2.30
N LYS A 203 14.95 3.22 2.47
CA LYS A 203 14.95 4.68 2.70
C LYS A 203 15.68 5.48 1.60
N ASN A 204 15.68 4.98 0.37
CA ASN A 204 16.34 5.59 -0.80
C ASN A 204 15.35 6.25 -1.80
N GLY A 205 14.04 6.23 -1.50
CA GLY A 205 13.00 6.79 -2.36
C GLY A 205 12.00 5.73 -2.80
N TYR A 206 10.81 6.18 -3.19
CA TYR A 206 9.80 5.30 -3.80
C TYR A 206 10.20 4.92 -5.22
N ASP A 207 9.64 3.82 -5.72
CA ASP A 207 9.81 3.41 -7.11
C ASP A 207 8.89 4.24 -8.02
N ILE A 208 9.39 5.40 -8.47
CA ILE A 208 8.64 6.34 -9.31
C ILE A 208 8.16 5.69 -10.63
N PRO A 209 9.01 4.98 -11.41
CA PRO A 209 8.55 4.34 -12.64
C PRO A 209 7.42 3.34 -12.43
N LEU A 210 7.45 2.56 -11.35
CA LEU A 210 6.35 1.64 -11.02
C LEU A 210 5.04 2.40 -10.80
N VAL A 211 5.08 3.42 -9.95
CA VAL A 211 3.90 4.22 -9.58
C VAL A 211 3.30 4.91 -10.81
N GLN A 212 4.12 5.56 -11.64
CA GLN A 212 3.67 6.24 -12.86
C GLN A 212 2.96 5.26 -13.80
N ASN A 213 3.61 4.13 -14.11
CA ASN A 213 3.06 3.18 -15.08
C ASN A 213 1.76 2.52 -14.57
N LEU A 214 1.63 2.29 -13.26
CA LEU A 214 0.37 1.82 -12.67
C LEU A 214 -0.73 2.87 -12.77
N GLY A 215 -0.40 4.14 -12.45
CA GLY A 215 -1.32 5.27 -12.54
C GLY A 215 -1.82 5.49 -13.97
N GLU A 216 -0.91 5.55 -14.95
CA GLU A 216 -1.23 5.79 -16.36
C GLU A 216 -2.17 4.72 -16.93
N VAL A 217 -1.91 3.44 -16.65
CA VAL A 217 -2.71 2.36 -17.26
C VAL A 217 -4.06 2.14 -16.57
N THR A 218 -4.18 2.52 -15.29
CA THR A 218 -5.40 2.26 -14.52
C THR A 218 -6.25 3.49 -14.31
N ASN A 219 -5.68 4.69 -14.22
CA ASN A 219 -6.37 5.90 -13.78
C ASN A 219 -7.13 5.69 -12.44
N LEU A 220 -6.67 4.77 -11.61
CA LEU A 220 -7.13 4.57 -10.24
C LEU A 220 -6.24 5.38 -9.30
N PRO A 221 -6.77 5.82 -8.14
CA PRO A 221 -5.96 6.37 -7.06
C PRO A 221 -4.81 5.43 -6.69
N ILE A 222 -3.60 5.99 -6.58
CA ILE A 222 -2.40 5.23 -6.18
C ILE A 222 -1.91 5.66 -4.79
N ILE A 223 -1.80 4.69 -3.87
CA ILE A 223 -1.10 4.82 -2.60
C ILE A 223 0.33 4.26 -2.78
N ALA A 224 1.30 5.13 -3.02
CA ALA A 224 2.68 4.71 -3.16
C ALA A 224 3.28 4.23 -1.83
N SER A 225 3.87 3.04 -1.83
CA SER A 225 4.45 2.39 -0.64
C SER A 225 5.86 1.83 -0.93
N GLY A 226 6.70 1.78 0.11
CA GLY A 226 8.07 1.27 0.07
C GLY A 226 9.12 2.32 -0.34
N GLY A 227 10.06 2.64 0.56
CA GLY A 227 11.24 3.47 0.24
C GLY A 227 11.30 4.87 0.85
N ALA A 228 10.24 5.33 1.53
CA ALA A 228 10.22 6.62 2.21
C ALA A 228 11.37 6.76 3.24
N GLY A 229 12.21 7.78 3.07
CA GLY A 229 13.36 8.06 3.96
C GLY A 229 13.40 9.49 4.50
N ASN A 230 12.78 10.42 3.77
CA ASN A 230 12.71 11.85 4.09
C ASN A 230 11.52 12.49 3.35
N CYS A 231 11.24 13.76 3.63
CA CYS A 231 10.15 14.50 2.97
C CYS A 231 10.37 14.70 1.46
N GLN A 232 11.63 14.72 0.98
CA GLN A 232 11.91 14.86 -0.45
C GLN A 232 11.41 13.63 -1.23
N HIS A 233 11.55 12.42 -0.68
CA HIS A 233 11.03 11.20 -1.32
C HIS A 233 9.50 11.25 -1.47
N ILE A 234 8.80 11.78 -0.46
CA ILE A 234 7.35 11.98 -0.52
C ILE A 234 6.98 13.02 -1.57
N TYR A 235 7.71 14.14 -1.60
CA TYR A 235 7.51 15.16 -2.63
C TYR A 235 7.70 14.57 -4.04
N ASP A 236 8.77 13.81 -4.26
CA ASP A 236 9.09 13.23 -5.56
C ASP A 236 8.01 12.23 -6.03
N VAL A 237 7.50 11.37 -5.14
CA VAL A 237 6.46 10.40 -5.55
C VAL A 237 5.10 11.05 -5.80
N LEU A 238 4.75 12.11 -5.08
CA LEU A 238 3.49 12.84 -5.29
C LEU A 238 3.51 13.75 -6.52
N THR A 239 4.69 14.20 -6.96
CA THR A 239 4.86 15.13 -8.08
C THR A 239 5.33 14.43 -9.35
N LYS A 240 6.50 13.78 -9.32
CA LYS A 240 7.03 13.03 -10.46
C LYS A 240 6.30 11.71 -10.63
N GLY A 241 6.07 11.00 -9.53
CA GLY A 241 5.33 9.74 -9.54
C GLY A 241 3.83 9.89 -9.77
N GLU A 242 3.31 11.12 -9.66
CA GLU A 242 1.89 11.46 -9.73
C GLU A 242 0.98 10.70 -8.75
N ALA A 243 1.54 10.02 -7.75
CA ALA A 243 0.77 9.28 -6.75
C ALA A 243 -0.26 10.18 -6.05
N ASP A 244 -1.42 9.62 -5.70
CA ASP A 244 -2.48 10.34 -4.99
C ASP A 244 -2.29 10.32 -3.48
N ALA A 245 -1.54 9.34 -2.99
CA ALA A 245 -1.14 9.25 -1.61
C ALA A 245 0.28 8.71 -1.47
N ALA A 246 0.96 9.13 -0.42
CA ALA A 246 2.24 8.59 -0.01
C ALA A 246 2.08 7.89 1.34
N LEU A 247 2.30 6.58 1.35
CA LEU A 247 2.29 5.75 2.55
C LEU A 247 3.69 5.62 3.12
N ALA A 248 3.84 5.94 4.40
CA ALA A 248 5.10 5.77 5.10
C ALA A 248 4.91 5.27 6.54
N ALA A 249 5.88 4.51 7.02
CA ALA A 249 5.89 4.00 8.40
C ALA A 249 7.13 4.51 9.15
N SER A 250 8.33 4.12 8.70
CA SER A 250 9.55 4.26 9.50
C SER A 250 9.95 5.71 9.82
N ILE A 251 9.57 6.67 8.96
CA ILE A 251 9.86 8.09 9.17
C ILE A 251 8.97 8.71 10.26
N PHE A 252 7.80 8.12 10.52
CA PHE A 252 6.82 8.61 11.50
C PHE A 252 7.00 7.93 12.86
N HIS A 253 7.04 6.58 12.92
CA HIS A 253 7.16 5.83 14.18
C HIS A 253 8.40 6.21 14.99
N ARG A 254 9.52 6.45 14.33
CA ARG A 254 10.79 6.78 14.99
C ARG A 254 10.99 8.29 15.24
N GLY A 255 9.92 9.09 15.11
CA GLY A 255 9.93 10.52 15.41
C GLY A 255 10.87 11.35 14.53
N LYS A 256 11.26 10.86 13.35
CA LYS A 256 12.11 11.64 12.43
C LYS A 256 11.35 12.84 11.87
N TYR A 257 10.06 12.64 11.59
CA TYR A 257 9.11 13.68 11.22
C TYR A 257 7.75 13.34 11.82
N THR A 258 6.97 14.36 12.15
CA THR A 258 5.52 14.25 12.33
C THR A 258 4.82 14.32 10.97
N VAL A 259 3.57 13.86 10.91
CA VAL A 259 2.77 13.98 9.69
C VAL A 259 2.56 15.46 9.31
N ARG A 260 2.26 16.32 10.30
CA ARG A 260 2.09 17.76 10.11
C ARG A 260 3.32 18.44 9.50
N GLU A 261 4.52 18.11 9.96
CA GLU A 261 5.76 18.68 9.42
C GLU A 261 5.96 18.31 7.94
N VAL A 262 5.69 17.06 7.57
CA VAL A 262 5.74 16.62 6.17
C VAL A 262 4.73 17.40 5.33
N LYS A 263 3.48 17.52 5.80
CA LYS A 263 2.42 18.25 5.10
C LYS A 263 2.75 19.73 4.92
N GLN A 264 3.34 20.39 5.93
CA GLN A 264 3.79 21.77 5.84
C GLN A 264 4.88 21.96 4.78
N GLN A 265 5.89 21.09 4.76
CA GLN A 265 6.96 21.15 3.75
C GLN A 265 6.44 20.92 2.33
N LEU A 266 5.51 19.99 2.16
CA LEU A 266 4.88 19.72 0.86
C LEU A 266 4.05 20.91 0.37
N LYS A 267 3.26 21.53 1.25
CA LYS A 267 2.48 22.73 0.93
C LYS A 267 3.38 23.91 0.54
N GLN A 268 4.51 24.10 1.24
CA GLN A 268 5.49 25.13 0.89
C GLN A 268 6.09 24.92 -0.51
N LYS A 269 6.19 23.67 -0.97
CA LYS A 269 6.62 23.31 -2.33
C LYS A 269 5.48 23.29 -3.36
N GLY A 270 4.28 23.75 -2.99
CA GLY A 270 3.14 23.87 -3.91
C GLY A 270 2.33 22.59 -4.13
N VAL A 271 2.56 21.53 -3.36
CA VAL A 271 1.72 20.31 -3.44
C VAL A 271 0.35 20.62 -2.81
N PRO A 272 -0.78 20.31 -3.49
CA PRO A 272 -2.11 20.46 -2.90
C PRO A 272 -2.29 19.50 -1.72
N ILE A 273 -2.19 20.00 -0.50
CA ILE A 273 -2.26 19.22 0.74
C ILE A 273 -3.35 19.80 1.63
N ARG A 274 -4.13 18.92 2.27
CA ARG A 274 -5.08 19.31 3.33
C ARG A 274 -4.29 19.75 4.56
N LEU A 275 -4.49 20.95 5.07
CA LEU A 275 -4.00 21.35 6.40
C LEU A 275 -5.17 21.97 7.14
N LEU A 276 -5.35 21.59 8.40
CA LEU A 276 -6.37 22.14 9.28
C LEU A 276 -5.81 23.26 10.17
#